data_AF-A0A2B4SBD2-F1
#
_entry.id   AF-A0A2B4SBD2-F1
#
_cell.length_a   1.000
_cell.length_b   1.000
_cell.length_c   1.000
_cell.angle_alpha   90.00
_cell.angle_beta   90.00
_cell.angle_gamma   90.00
#
_symmetry.space_group_name_H-M   'P 1'
#
loop_
_entity.id
_entity.type
_entity.pdbx_description
1 polymer ?
#
loop_
_entity_poly.entity_id
_entity_poly.type
_entity_poly.pdbx_seq_one_letter_code
_entity_poly.pdbx_strand_id
1 'polypeptide(L)'
;MATHPSTFYALSDVKLPERVVLWDETEVAEKQIEQVGASACGATAVLNVLKLLGRSASVDEADSAVKTKLRDLEAPLPQYLLSRSVAGTTHEDLIEGLGKLTCREIVGKFFHMYPERNFDLENWLKYWLINGAIPIATLNCQKVPLSDGTIPDAWHHQVICGVSSRGVQLTNPVAVCPFNEITKQLCSESVLLIRRHDILQRWSNTNDYSSWNSDGINQRWMELKVQEQINRMVKEETLLLLHGSEIKHRELLTTHITIPAAYKSGITLFALRDSNTHRLLENTTELPIKLTYRERDIGEQSSVGEINLSINV
;
A
#
# COMPACT_ATOMS: atom_id res chain seq x y z
N MET A 1 -29.36 23.08 -0.93
CA MET A 1 -28.36 22.21 -1.60
C MET A 1 -28.43 20.86 -0.90
N ALA A 2 -29.01 19.85 -1.55
CA ALA A 2 -29.10 18.52 -0.97
C ALA A 2 -27.69 17.91 -0.91
N THR A 3 -27.22 17.61 0.30
CA THR A 3 -26.02 16.80 0.52
C THR A 3 -26.28 15.43 -0.11
N HIS A 4 -25.61 15.11 -1.22
CA HIS A 4 -25.58 13.74 -1.70
C HIS A 4 -25.08 12.85 -0.54
N PRO A 5 -25.80 11.77 -0.19
CA PRO A 5 -25.31 10.86 0.82
C PRO A 5 -23.94 10.39 0.34
N SER A 6 -22.92 10.58 1.18
CA SER A 6 -21.56 10.22 0.86
C SER A 6 -21.56 8.79 0.30
N THR A 7 -20.96 8.60 -0.88
CA THR A 7 -20.92 7.33 -1.63
C THR A 7 -20.52 6.13 -0.77
N PHE A 8 -19.89 6.36 0.39
CA PHE A 8 -19.47 5.36 1.38
C PHE A 8 -20.61 4.73 2.19
N TYR A 9 -21.58 5.53 2.66
CA TYR A 9 -22.66 5.05 3.53
C TYR A 9 -23.94 4.74 2.75
N ALA A 10 -24.05 5.23 1.52
CA ALA A 10 -25.20 5.00 0.65
C ALA A 10 -25.24 3.59 0.03
N LEU A 11 -24.22 2.76 0.25
CA LEU A 11 -24.08 1.45 -0.40
C LEU A 11 -24.51 0.27 0.48
N SER A 12 -24.82 0.47 1.76
CA SER A 12 -25.28 -0.64 2.63
C SER A 12 -26.66 -1.18 2.23
N ASP A 13 -27.49 -0.34 1.60
CA ASP A 13 -28.89 -0.68 1.25
C ASP A 13 -29.11 -0.91 -0.27
N VAL A 14 -28.06 -0.79 -1.08
CA VAL A 14 -28.14 -0.98 -2.53
C VAL A 14 -27.70 -2.39 -2.91
N LYS A 15 -28.61 -3.17 -3.50
CA LYS A 15 -28.30 -4.52 -3.99
C LYS A 15 -27.43 -4.43 -5.26
N LEU A 16 -26.11 -4.49 -5.07
CA LEU A 16 -25.15 -4.58 -6.16
C LEU A 16 -25.08 -6.03 -6.72
N PRO A 17 -24.64 -6.21 -7.98
CA PRO A 17 -24.38 -7.54 -8.53
C PRO A 17 -23.41 -8.35 -7.66
N GLU A 18 -23.57 -9.68 -7.67
CA GLU A 18 -22.67 -10.58 -6.95
C GLU A 18 -21.24 -10.47 -7.47
N ARG A 19 -21.09 -10.34 -8.79
CA ARG A 19 -19.82 -10.20 -9.50
C ARG A 19 -19.87 -9.01 -10.44
N VAL A 20 -18.82 -8.18 -10.41
CA VAL A 20 -18.61 -7.07 -11.34
C VAL A 20 -17.22 -7.23 -11.94
N VAL A 21 -17.11 -7.23 -13.27
CA VAL A 21 -15.84 -7.34 -13.99
C VAL A 21 -15.78 -6.32 -15.13
N LEU A 22 -14.58 -5.80 -15.41
CA LEU A 22 -14.30 -4.96 -16.57
C LEU A 22 -13.86 -5.80 -17.78
N TRP A 23 -13.14 -6.90 -17.48
CA TRP A 23 -12.78 -7.96 -18.41
C TRP A 23 -13.11 -9.28 -17.73
N ASP A 24 -13.70 -10.23 -18.46
CA ASP A 24 -13.83 -11.59 -17.96
C ASP A 24 -12.48 -12.32 -17.86
N GLU A 25 -12.46 -13.52 -17.31
CA GLU A 25 -11.21 -14.28 -17.10
C GLU A 25 -10.46 -14.56 -18.41
N THR A 26 -11.19 -14.79 -19.49
CA THR A 26 -10.62 -15.03 -20.83
C THR A 26 -10.03 -13.73 -21.36
N GLU A 27 -10.77 -12.63 -21.26
CA GLU A 27 -10.31 -11.31 -21.68
C GLU A 27 -9.11 -10.83 -20.87
N VAL A 28 -9.05 -11.09 -19.56
CA VAL A 28 -7.88 -10.75 -18.75
C VAL A 28 -6.67 -11.55 -19.22
N ALA A 29 -6.83 -12.86 -19.45
CA ALA A 29 -5.75 -13.72 -19.93
C ALA A 29 -5.22 -13.28 -21.30
N GLU A 30 -6.09 -12.83 -22.20
CA GLU A 30 -5.74 -12.39 -23.55
C GLU A 30 -5.25 -10.95 -23.62
N LYS A 31 -5.82 -10.05 -22.81
CA LYS A 31 -5.69 -8.60 -22.97
C LYS A 31 -4.78 -7.96 -21.94
N GLN A 32 -4.52 -8.57 -20.79
CA GLN A 32 -3.62 -7.93 -19.84
C GLN A 32 -2.24 -7.71 -20.46
N ILE A 33 -1.59 -6.65 -20.05
CA ILE A 33 -0.16 -6.47 -20.30
C ILE A 33 0.55 -6.99 -19.06
N GLU A 34 1.40 -8.00 -19.25
CA GLU A 34 2.30 -8.51 -18.21
C GLU A 34 3.43 -7.52 -17.92
N GLN A 35 4.11 -7.70 -16.79
CA GLN A 35 5.16 -6.79 -16.35
C GLN A 35 6.23 -6.58 -17.42
N VAL A 36 6.42 -5.34 -17.85
CA VAL A 36 7.27 -4.97 -18.99
C VAL A 36 8.76 -4.87 -18.63
N GLY A 37 9.12 -5.06 -17.37
CA GLY A 37 10.50 -5.00 -16.87
C GLY A 37 10.60 -4.99 -15.35
N ALA A 38 11.81 -5.12 -14.81
CA ALA A 38 12.03 -5.05 -13.36
C ALA A 38 11.61 -3.68 -12.80
N SER A 39 10.82 -3.66 -11.73
CA SER A 39 10.24 -2.43 -11.13
C SER A 39 9.25 -1.65 -12.02
N ALA A 40 8.85 -2.19 -13.18
CA ALA A 40 7.94 -1.53 -14.12
C ALA A 40 6.45 -1.76 -13.84
N CYS A 41 6.09 -2.11 -12.59
CA CYS A 41 4.70 -2.40 -12.23
C CYS A 41 3.78 -1.19 -12.43
N GLY A 42 4.28 0.03 -12.20
CA GLY A 42 3.54 1.27 -12.45
C GLY A 42 3.25 1.49 -13.95
N ALA A 43 4.25 1.34 -14.81
CA ALA A 43 4.10 1.48 -16.26
C ALA A 43 3.12 0.43 -16.82
N THR A 44 3.26 -0.83 -16.38
CA THR A 44 2.31 -1.90 -16.75
C THR A 44 0.89 -1.60 -16.27
N ALA A 45 0.70 -1.07 -15.07
CA ALA A 45 -0.62 -0.70 -14.58
C ALA A 45 -1.24 0.42 -15.43
N VAL A 46 -0.46 1.45 -15.81
CA VAL A 46 -0.88 2.52 -16.72
C VAL A 46 -1.31 1.98 -18.08
N LEU A 47 -0.54 1.08 -18.67
CA LEU A 47 -0.89 0.48 -19.97
C LEU A 47 -2.20 -0.33 -19.89
N ASN A 48 -2.41 -1.06 -18.81
CA ASN A 48 -3.68 -1.78 -18.59
C ASN A 48 -4.86 -0.81 -18.41
N VAL A 49 -4.71 0.31 -17.71
CA VAL A 49 -5.74 1.36 -17.61
C VAL A 49 -6.08 1.95 -18.97
N LEU A 50 -5.06 2.31 -19.77
CA LEU A 50 -5.27 2.82 -21.13
C LEU A 50 -6.08 1.82 -21.96
N LYS A 51 -5.68 0.54 -21.93
CA LYS A 51 -6.35 -0.51 -22.70
C LYS A 51 -7.80 -0.70 -22.27
N LEU A 52 -8.09 -0.67 -20.98
CA LEU A 52 -9.46 -0.74 -20.43
C LEU A 52 -10.34 0.45 -20.85
N LEU A 53 -9.73 1.62 -21.07
CA LEU A 53 -10.41 2.83 -21.53
C LEU A 53 -10.40 2.99 -23.06
N GLY A 54 -9.96 1.96 -23.81
CA GLY A 54 -9.89 2.00 -25.26
C GLY A 54 -8.87 3.01 -25.79
N ARG A 55 -7.74 3.16 -25.08
CA ARG A 55 -6.57 3.96 -25.47
C ARG A 55 -5.35 3.05 -25.55
N SER A 56 -4.27 3.56 -26.14
CA SER A 56 -3.01 2.85 -26.27
C SER A 56 -1.85 3.80 -26.14
N ALA A 57 -0.75 3.31 -25.58
CA ALA A 57 0.57 3.93 -25.60
C ALA A 57 1.61 2.82 -25.75
N SER A 58 2.80 3.18 -26.21
CA SER A 58 3.96 2.29 -26.17
C SER A 58 4.45 2.10 -24.74
N VAL A 59 5.24 1.04 -24.54
CA VAL A 59 5.88 0.76 -23.25
C VAL A 59 6.81 1.90 -22.83
N ASP A 60 7.59 2.42 -23.77
CA ASP A 60 8.56 3.51 -23.50
C ASP A 60 7.87 4.81 -23.11
N GLU A 61 6.73 5.13 -23.75
CA GLU A 61 5.91 6.29 -23.38
C GLU A 61 5.33 6.13 -21.97
N ALA A 62 4.81 4.95 -21.63
CA ALA A 62 4.26 4.68 -20.32
C ALA A 62 5.32 4.73 -19.22
N ASP A 63 6.49 4.11 -19.43
CA ASP A 63 7.59 4.13 -18.48
C ASP A 63 8.15 5.54 -18.26
N SER A 64 8.36 6.28 -19.36
CA SER A 64 8.78 7.69 -19.31
C SER A 64 7.76 8.57 -18.57
N ALA A 65 6.47 8.30 -18.73
CA ALA A 65 5.41 9.07 -18.09
C ALA A 65 5.37 8.88 -16.56
N VAL A 66 5.55 7.64 -16.09
CA VAL A 66 5.46 7.30 -14.65
C VAL A 66 6.79 7.45 -13.90
N LYS A 67 7.88 7.80 -14.59
CA LYS A 67 9.19 8.11 -14.01
C LYS A 67 9.68 7.04 -13.03
N THR A 68 9.67 5.77 -13.47
CA THR A 68 10.09 4.62 -12.65
C THR A 68 11.48 4.84 -12.06
N LYS A 69 11.59 4.92 -10.73
CA LYS A 69 12.86 5.09 -10.01
C LYS A 69 13.52 3.72 -9.80
N LEU A 70 14.75 3.55 -10.24
CA LEU A 70 15.45 2.27 -10.09
C LEU A 70 16.13 2.14 -8.72
N ARG A 71 16.34 0.88 -8.32
CA ARG A 71 17.12 0.53 -7.14
C ARG A 71 18.61 0.65 -7.47
N ASP A 72 19.39 1.29 -6.61
CA ASP A 72 20.84 1.35 -6.76
C ASP A 72 21.48 0.13 -6.08
N LEU A 73 21.55 -0.99 -6.79
CA LEU A 73 21.98 -2.28 -6.24
C LEU A 73 23.47 -2.32 -5.87
N GLU A 74 24.29 -1.48 -6.50
CA GLU A 74 25.74 -1.41 -6.33
C GLU A 74 26.18 -0.35 -5.31
N ALA A 75 25.25 0.48 -4.83
CA ALA A 75 25.53 1.51 -3.85
C ALA A 75 25.94 0.95 -2.47
N PRO A 76 26.76 1.72 -1.71
CA PRO A 76 26.95 1.49 -0.28
C PRO A 76 25.62 1.48 0.48
N LEU A 77 25.59 0.81 1.64
CA LEU A 77 24.35 0.58 2.40
C LEU A 77 23.47 1.83 2.60
N PRO A 78 24.00 3.02 2.99
CA PRO A 78 23.16 4.20 3.19
C PRO A 78 22.41 4.63 1.92
N GLN A 79 23.12 4.70 0.79
CA GLN A 79 22.59 5.08 -0.51
C GLN A 79 21.70 3.99 -1.10
N TYR A 80 22.05 2.72 -0.91
CA TYR A 80 21.20 1.58 -1.27
C TYR A 80 19.83 1.71 -0.58
N LEU A 81 19.80 1.90 0.74
CA LEU A 81 18.55 2.01 1.49
C LEU A 81 17.74 3.26 1.10
N LEU A 82 18.40 4.38 0.82
CA LEU A 82 17.73 5.57 0.27
C LEU A 82 17.08 5.27 -1.08
N SER A 83 17.80 4.64 -2.01
CA SER A 83 17.24 4.26 -3.31
C SER A 83 16.05 3.30 -3.15
N ARG A 84 16.15 2.33 -2.23
CA ARG A 84 15.07 1.40 -1.90
C ARG A 84 13.83 2.08 -1.35
N SER A 85 14.00 3.15 -0.57
CA SER A 85 12.88 3.89 0.03
C SER A 85 12.01 4.62 -1.01
N VAL A 86 12.56 4.91 -2.19
CA VAL A 86 11.88 5.65 -3.25
C VAL A 86 11.72 4.87 -4.56
N ALA A 87 12.19 3.63 -4.63
CA ALA A 87 12.20 2.84 -5.85
C ALA A 87 10.79 2.50 -6.39
N GLY A 88 10.66 2.47 -7.70
CA GLY A 88 9.44 2.28 -8.47
C GLY A 88 8.70 3.60 -8.70
N THR A 89 7.38 3.58 -8.54
CA THR A 89 6.47 4.66 -8.95
C THR A 89 5.46 4.93 -7.84
N THR A 90 5.19 6.17 -7.46
CA THR A 90 4.13 6.46 -6.47
C THR A 90 2.75 6.60 -7.11
N HIS A 91 1.68 6.66 -6.31
CA HIS A 91 0.34 6.92 -6.86
C HIS A 91 0.24 8.33 -7.48
N GLU A 92 0.97 9.32 -6.95
CA GLU A 92 1.08 10.65 -7.56
C GLU A 92 1.77 10.56 -8.93
N ASP A 93 2.87 9.80 -9.03
CA ASP A 93 3.55 9.55 -10.31
C ASP A 93 2.60 8.89 -11.33
N LEU A 94 1.72 7.96 -10.91
CA LEU A 94 0.70 7.36 -11.78
C LEU A 94 -0.32 8.39 -12.27
N ILE A 95 -0.88 9.22 -11.37
CA ILE A 95 -1.89 10.23 -11.71
C ILE A 95 -1.30 11.30 -12.64
N GLU A 96 -0.11 11.81 -12.31
CA GLU A 96 0.59 12.81 -13.13
C GLU A 96 1.00 12.23 -14.48
N GLY A 97 1.60 11.03 -14.47
CA GLY A 97 2.08 10.35 -15.66
C GLY A 97 0.95 10.06 -16.64
N LEU A 98 -0.13 9.41 -16.19
CA LEU A 98 -1.27 9.11 -17.04
C LEU A 98 -1.97 10.38 -17.53
N GLY A 99 -2.08 11.40 -16.67
CA GLY A 99 -2.62 12.69 -17.04
C GLY A 99 -1.80 13.41 -18.10
N LYS A 100 -0.46 13.30 -18.08
CA LYS A 100 0.41 13.86 -19.13
C LYS A 100 0.32 13.06 -20.43
N LEU A 101 0.42 11.74 -20.32
CA LEU A 101 0.40 10.81 -21.44
C LEU A 101 -0.89 10.92 -22.28
N THR A 102 -2.01 11.25 -21.63
CA THR A 102 -3.32 11.38 -22.28
C THR A 102 -3.78 12.82 -22.48
N CYS A 103 -2.90 13.80 -22.38
CA CYS A 103 -3.27 15.23 -22.51
C CYS A 103 -4.44 15.61 -21.60
N ARG A 104 -4.43 15.08 -20.37
CA ARG A 104 -5.44 15.24 -19.31
C ARG A 104 -6.80 14.61 -19.61
N GLU A 105 -6.94 13.80 -20.66
CA GLU A 105 -8.16 13.07 -20.96
C GLU A 105 -8.52 12.07 -19.85
N ILE A 106 -7.52 11.42 -19.25
CA ILE A 106 -7.74 10.55 -18.09
C ILE A 106 -7.35 11.29 -16.82
N VAL A 107 -8.20 11.18 -15.81
CA VAL A 107 -8.03 11.76 -14.49
C VAL A 107 -8.02 10.67 -13.43
N GLY A 108 -7.22 10.88 -12.39
CA GLY A 108 -7.08 9.94 -11.28
C GLY A 108 -7.30 10.61 -9.94
N LYS A 109 -7.88 9.87 -8.99
CA LYS A 109 -8.01 10.28 -7.59
C LYS A 109 -7.61 9.13 -6.68
N PHE A 110 -6.70 9.41 -5.76
CA PHE A 110 -6.22 8.43 -4.79
C PHE A 110 -7.04 8.46 -3.51
N PHE A 111 -7.29 7.28 -2.97
CA PHE A 111 -7.97 7.05 -1.70
C PHE A 111 -7.01 6.31 -0.77
N HIS A 112 -6.51 7.01 0.23
CA HIS A 112 -5.54 6.47 1.16
C HIS A 112 -6.24 5.57 2.18
N MET A 113 -5.77 4.33 2.35
CA MET A 113 -6.44 3.34 3.21
C MET A 113 -5.72 3.07 4.55
N TYR A 114 -4.63 3.80 4.83
CA TYR A 114 -3.97 3.82 6.14
C TYR A 114 -4.09 5.19 6.82
N PRO A 115 -4.29 5.28 8.16
CA PRO A 115 -4.72 4.22 9.06
C PRO A 115 -6.07 3.62 8.64
N GLU A 116 -6.46 2.51 9.27
CA GLU A 116 -7.67 1.75 8.93
C GLU A 116 -8.90 2.65 8.72
N ARG A 117 -9.67 2.36 7.67
CA ARG A 117 -10.85 3.13 7.25
C ARG A 117 -12.14 2.40 7.59
N ASN A 118 -13.21 3.15 7.81
CA ASN A 118 -14.53 2.62 8.14
C ASN A 118 -15.43 2.56 6.90
N PHE A 119 -15.26 1.53 6.07
CA PHE A 119 -16.06 1.34 4.87
C PHE A 119 -16.05 -0.13 4.44
N ASP A 120 -16.99 -0.49 3.57
CA ASP A 120 -17.04 -1.81 2.94
C ASP A 120 -16.26 -1.79 1.62
N LEU A 121 -15.09 -2.42 1.59
CA LEU A 121 -14.21 -2.47 0.42
C LEU A 121 -14.86 -3.18 -0.78
N GLU A 122 -15.64 -4.24 -0.54
CA GLU A 122 -16.28 -5.01 -1.61
C GLU A 122 -17.31 -4.15 -2.35
N ASN A 123 -18.25 -3.59 -1.59
CA ASN A 123 -19.32 -2.78 -2.16
C ASN A 123 -18.81 -1.46 -2.73
N TRP A 124 -17.80 -0.85 -2.10
CA TRP A 124 -17.15 0.35 -2.61
C TRP A 124 -16.48 0.11 -3.97
N LEU A 125 -15.72 -0.98 -4.12
CA LEU A 125 -15.11 -1.30 -5.41
C LEU A 125 -16.15 -1.64 -6.48
N LYS A 126 -17.15 -2.47 -6.15
CA LYS A 126 -18.23 -2.81 -7.09
C LYS A 126 -18.93 -1.55 -7.61
N TYR A 127 -19.24 -0.60 -6.73
CA TYR A 127 -19.83 0.68 -7.11
C TYR A 127 -18.98 1.41 -8.16
N TRP A 128 -17.67 1.54 -7.92
CA TRP A 128 -16.78 2.24 -8.85
C TRP A 128 -16.62 1.54 -10.18
N LEU A 129 -16.50 0.22 -10.18
CA LEU A 129 -16.41 -0.58 -11.39
C LEU A 129 -17.69 -0.46 -12.25
N ILE A 130 -18.88 -0.54 -11.63
CA ILE A 130 -20.17 -0.35 -12.33
C ILE A 130 -20.27 1.04 -12.95
N ASN A 131 -19.74 2.05 -12.26
CA ASN A 131 -19.69 3.40 -12.77
C ASN A 131 -18.53 3.63 -13.76
N GLY A 132 -17.81 2.60 -14.21
CA GLY A 132 -16.79 2.70 -15.24
C GLY A 132 -15.46 3.31 -14.78
N ALA A 133 -15.21 3.38 -13.48
CA ALA A 133 -13.88 3.73 -12.96
C ALA A 133 -12.95 2.52 -13.07
N ILE A 134 -11.67 2.78 -13.34
CA ILE A 134 -10.62 1.76 -13.39
C ILE A 134 -9.72 1.91 -12.16
N PRO A 135 -9.77 0.98 -11.19
CA PRO A 135 -8.96 1.05 -9.99
C PRO A 135 -7.55 0.48 -10.20
N ILE A 136 -6.54 1.17 -9.70
CA ILE A 136 -5.21 0.63 -9.44
C ILE A 136 -5.02 0.52 -7.93
N ALA A 137 -4.74 -0.69 -7.44
CA ALA A 137 -4.34 -0.93 -6.07
C ALA A 137 -2.83 -0.68 -5.91
N THR A 138 -2.46 0.10 -4.90
CA THR A 138 -1.08 0.26 -4.42
C THR A 138 -0.91 -0.57 -3.15
N LEU A 139 -0.23 -1.69 -3.27
CA LEU A 139 -0.20 -2.79 -2.31
C LEU A 139 1.16 -2.90 -1.61
N ASN A 140 1.16 -3.05 -0.29
CA ASN A 140 2.33 -3.54 0.42
C ASN A 140 2.26 -5.07 0.52
N CYS A 141 2.88 -5.76 -0.43
CA CYS A 141 2.86 -7.23 -0.48
C CYS A 141 3.58 -7.88 0.71
N GLN A 142 4.41 -7.13 1.46
CA GLN A 142 5.12 -7.64 2.63
C GLN A 142 4.20 -7.93 3.82
N LYS A 143 2.94 -7.46 3.78
CA LYS A 143 1.93 -7.72 4.81
C LYS A 143 1.30 -9.12 4.72
N VAL A 144 1.51 -9.82 3.61
CA VAL A 144 0.99 -11.18 3.40
C VAL A 144 2.15 -12.05 2.93
N PRO A 145 2.82 -12.77 3.86
CA PRO A 145 3.86 -13.73 3.49
C PRO A 145 3.32 -14.83 2.57
N LEU A 146 4.20 -15.37 1.74
CA LEU A 146 3.92 -16.54 0.92
C LEU A 146 3.74 -17.79 1.79
N SER A 147 3.26 -18.88 1.18
CA SER A 147 2.94 -20.14 1.87
C SER A 147 4.16 -20.81 2.52
N ASP A 148 5.37 -20.55 2.01
CA ASP A 148 6.66 -20.97 2.57
C ASP A 148 7.18 -20.04 3.67
N GLY A 149 6.44 -18.99 4.02
CA GLY A 149 6.83 -17.95 4.97
C GLY A 149 7.68 -16.83 4.38
N THR A 150 8.00 -16.88 3.08
CA THR A 150 8.80 -15.85 2.41
C THR A 150 8.03 -14.52 2.39
N ILE A 151 8.68 -13.46 2.86
CA ILE A 151 8.14 -12.09 2.76
C ILE A 151 8.52 -11.53 1.38
N PRO A 152 7.54 -11.09 0.57
CA PRO A 152 7.81 -10.39 -0.67
C PRO A 152 8.73 -9.18 -0.47
N ASP A 153 9.51 -8.82 -1.49
CA ASP A 153 10.46 -7.69 -1.42
C ASP A 153 9.99 -6.49 -2.27
N ALA A 154 8.71 -6.12 -2.14
CA ALA A 154 8.13 -5.05 -2.95
C ALA A 154 6.84 -4.45 -2.40
N TRP A 155 6.68 -3.17 -2.71
CA TRP A 155 5.37 -2.58 -2.99
C TRP A 155 5.02 -2.81 -4.46
N HIS A 156 3.73 -2.93 -4.77
CA HIS A 156 3.28 -3.27 -6.12
C HIS A 156 2.05 -2.48 -6.54
N HIS A 157 1.93 -2.24 -7.84
CA HIS A 157 0.74 -1.64 -8.46
C HIS A 157 0.04 -2.67 -9.33
N GLN A 158 -1.26 -2.86 -9.08
CA GLN A 158 -2.06 -3.83 -9.84
C GLN A 158 -3.42 -3.23 -10.19
N VAL A 159 -3.87 -3.43 -11.43
CA VAL A 159 -5.23 -3.03 -11.82
C VAL A 159 -6.21 -4.02 -11.21
N ILE A 160 -7.30 -3.49 -10.65
CA ILE A 160 -8.46 -4.29 -10.24
C ILE A 160 -9.38 -4.42 -11.45
N CYS A 161 -9.44 -5.61 -12.04
CA CYS A 161 -10.30 -5.88 -13.20
C CYS A 161 -11.66 -6.48 -12.81
N GLY A 162 -11.86 -6.85 -11.54
CA GLY A 162 -13.12 -7.39 -11.09
C GLY A 162 -13.22 -7.60 -9.58
N VAL A 163 -14.44 -7.77 -9.09
CA VAL A 163 -14.77 -8.02 -7.68
C VAL A 163 -15.91 -9.02 -7.59
N SER A 164 -15.78 -9.96 -6.66
CA SER A 164 -16.80 -10.96 -6.31
C SER A 164 -16.73 -11.31 -4.82
N SER A 165 -17.63 -12.16 -4.36
CA SER A 165 -17.60 -12.73 -3.00
C SER A 165 -16.29 -13.48 -2.67
N ARG A 166 -15.53 -13.94 -3.69
CA ARG A 166 -14.22 -14.58 -3.48
C ARG A 166 -13.09 -13.59 -3.21
N GLY A 167 -13.31 -12.30 -3.45
CA GLY A 167 -12.28 -11.26 -3.36
C GLY A 167 -12.12 -10.44 -4.64
N VAL A 168 -10.95 -9.82 -4.75
CA VAL A 168 -10.59 -8.86 -5.78
C VAL A 168 -9.77 -9.54 -6.87
N GLN A 169 -10.20 -9.40 -8.14
CA GLN A 169 -9.47 -9.88 -9.31
C GLN A 169 -8.47 -8.82 -9.73
N LEU A 170 -7.20 -9.17 -9.66
CA LEU A 170 -6.06 -8.32 -9.96
C LEU A 170 -5.43 -8.76 -11.29
N THR A 171 -4.81 -7.82 -12.00
CA THR A 171 -3.93 -8.12 -13.13
C THR A 171 -2.46 -8.01 -12.73
N ASN A 172 -1.59 -8.63 -13.52
CA ASN A 172 -0.13 -8.56 -13.40
C ASN A 172 0.44 -8.86 -11.98
N PRO A 173 0.46 -10.14 -11.56
CA PRO A 173 -0.10 -11.31 -12.24
C PRO A 173 -1.62 -11.40 -12.05
N VAL A 174 -2.28 -12.20 -12.90
CA VAL A 174 -3.71 -12.51 -12.70
C VAL A 174 -3.86 -13.31 -11.44
N ALA A 175 -4.62 -12.77 -10.50
CA ALA A 175 -4.91 -13.44 -9.25
C ALA A 175 -6.27 -13.01 -8.73
N VAL A 176 -6.90 -13.90 -7.97
CA VAL A 176 -8.00 -13.52 -7.09
C VAL A 176 -7.45 -13.43 -5.68
N CYS A 177 -7.37 -12.21 -5.15
CA CYS A 177 -6.89 -11.96 -3.80
C CYS A 177 -8.09 -11.84 -2.84
N PRO A 178 -8.19 -12.73 -1.84
CA PRO A 178 -9.24 -12.67 -0.83
C PRO A 178 -9.24 -11.35 -0.03
N PHE A 179 -10.42 -10.90 0.43
CA PHE A 179 -10.56 -9.61 1.12
C PHE A 179 -9.73 -9.50 2.40
N ASN A 180 -9.59 -10.58 3.16
CA ASN A 180 -8.77 -10.63 4.38
C ASN A 180 -7.26 -10.45 4.10
N GLU A 181 -6.80 -10.73 2.88
CA GLU A 181 -5.42 -10.54 2.46
C GLU A 181 -5.22 -9.17 1.83
N ILE A 182 -6.03 -8.80 0.83
CA ILE A 182 -5.86 -7.52 0.13
C ILE A 182 -6.04 -6.33 1.08
N THR A 183 -6.94 -6.43 2.07
CA THR A 183 -7.14 -5.37 3.06
C THR A 183 -5.87 -5.14 3.90
N LYS A 184 -5.11 -6.19 4.23
CA LYS A 184 -3.84 -6.04 4.96
C LYS A 184 -2.79 -5.32 4.13
N GLN A 185 -2.77 -5.57 2.82
CA GLN A 185 -1.84 -4.93 1.89
C GLN A 185 -2.24 -3.48 1.59
N LEU A 186 -3.54 -3.20 1.49
CA LEU A 186 -4.13 -1.87 1.25
C LEU A 186 -4.14 -0.98 2.49
N CYS A 187 -4.14 -1.54 3.70
CA CYS A 187 -4.04 -0.82 4.95
C CYS A 187 -2.66 -1.06 5.59
N SER A 188 -1.62 -0.49 4.99
CA SER A 188 -0.25 -0.56 5.47
C SER A 188 0.33 0.84 5.65
N GLU A 189 1.09 1.01 6.73
CA GLU A 189 1.98 2.15 6.87
C GLU A 189 2.99 2.20 5.69
N SER A 190 3.42 3.42 5.34
CA SER A 190 4.43 3.74 4.32
C SER A 190 5.83 3.32 4.74
N VAL A 191 6.05 2.00 4.86
CA VAL A 191 7.31 1.38 5.24
C VAL A 191 7.65 0.21 4.31
N LEU A 192 8.94 -0.12 4.27
CA LEU A 192 9.49 -1.25 3.51
C LEU A 192 10.42 -2.05 4.42
N LEU A 193 10.25 -3.38 4.42
CA LEU A 193 11.13 -4.33 5.08
C LEU A 193 12.28 -4.68 4.15
N ILE A 194 13.52 -4.56 4.64
CA ILE A 194 14.75 -4.92 3.93
C ILE A 194 15.38 -6.13 4.59
N ARG A 195 15.70 -7.15 3.78
CA ARG A 195 16.21 -8.45 4.26
C ARG A 195 17.56 -8.32 4.93
N ARG A 196 17.80 -9.15 5.96
CA ARG A 196 19.08 -9.25 6.68
C ARG A 196 20.26 -9.40 5.73
N HIS A 197 20.14 -10.28 4.73
CA HIS A 197 21.19 -10.51 3.76
C HIS A 197 21.59 -9.23 3.02
N ASP A 198 20.63 -8.39 2.61
CA ASP A 198 20.90 -7.13 1.90
C ASP A 198 21.64 -6.10 2.74
N ILE A 199 21.36 -6.09 4.04
CA ILE A 199 22.05 -5.22 4.99
C ILE A 199 23.48 -5.71 5.21
N LEU A 200 23.65 -6.97 5.59
CA LEU A 200 24.95 -7.51 5.97
C LEU A 200 25.93 -7.55 4.79
N GLN A 201 25.46 -7.84 3.58
CA GLN A 201 26.33 -7.89 2.40
C GLN A 201 26.93 -6.52 2.01
N ARG A 202 26.27 -5.41 2.38
CA ARG A 202 26.68 -4.03 2.07
C ARG A 202 27.23 -3.26 3.27
N TRP A 203 27.20 -3.87 4.45
CA TRP A 203 27.56 -3.16 5.67
C TRP A 203 29.09 -2.98 5.76
N SER A 204 29.51 -1.79 6.20
CA SER A 204 30.89 -1.45 6.51
C SER A 204 30.94 -0.50 7.70
N ASN A 205 31.99 -0.61 8.51
CA ASN A 205 32.31 0.33 9.60
C ASN A 205 32.57 1.77 9.11
N THR A 206 32.82 1.95 7.81
CA THR A 206 33.08 3.27 7.19
C THR A 206 31.83 3.87 6.55
N ASN A 207 30.66 3.24 6.68
CA ASN A 207 29.43 3.74 6.08
C ASN A 207 29.02 5.08 6.72
N ASP A 208 28.85 6.08 5.87
CA ASP A 208 28.39 7.41 6.28
C ASP A 208 26.87 7.54 6.16
N TYR A 209 26.20 7.65 7.30
CA TYR A 209 24.76 7.83 7.41
C TYR A 209 24.34 9.31 7.46
N SER A 210 25.27 10.25 7.27
CA SER A 210 24.98 11.70 7.26
C SER A 210 23.88 12.08 6.27
N SER A 211 23.81 11.39 5.13
CA SER A 211 22.77 11.57 4.10
C SER A 211 21.34 11.31 4.59
N TRP A 212 21.14 10.57 5.67
CA TRP A 212 19.83 10.38 6.30
C TRP A 212 19.42 11.57 7.17
N ASN A 213 20.39 12.41 7.55
CA ASN A 213 20.19 13.52 8.48
C ASN A 213 19.95 14.87 7.78
N SER A 214 19.92 14.93 6.44
CA SER A 214 19.58 16.14 5.69
C SER A 214 18.09 16.48 5.78
N ASP A 215 17.77 17.78 5.79
CA ASP A 215 16.41 18.29 5.97
C ASP A 215 15.36 17.62 5.06
N GLY A 216 14.23 17.20 5.65
CA GLY A 216 13.09 16.56 4.96
C GLY A 216 13.12 15.03 4.91
N ILE A 217 14.27 14.40 4.65
CA ILE A 217 14.44 12.93 4.75
C ILE A 217 14.47 12.49 6.22
N ASN A 218 15.01 13.35 7.08
CA ASN A 218 15.41 13.06 8.45
C ASN A 218 14.31 12.49 9.38
N GLN A 219 13.11 13.09 9.39
CA GLN A 219 12.15 12.81 10.46
C GLN A 219 11.71 11.34 10.51
N ARG A 220 11.35 10.74 9.37
CA ARG A 220 10.80 9.38 9.36
C ARG A 220 11.87 8.31 9.57
N TRP A 221 13.09 8.54 9.10
CA TRP A 221 14.23 7.64 9.36
C TRP A 221 14.62 7.62 10.84
N MET A 222 14.58 8.77 11.51
CA MET A 222 14.77 8.86 12.96
C MET A 222 13.64 8.22 13.75
N GLU A 223 12.37 8.47 13.38
CA GLU A 223 11.20 7.86 14.04
C GLU A 223 11.27 6.32 14.01
N LEU A 224 11.65 5.76 12.86
CA LEU A 224 11.84 4.31 12.70
C LEU A 224 13.17 3.81 13.29
N LYS A 225 14.07 4.70 13.70
CA LYS A 225 15.37 4.34 14.28
C LYS A 225 16.18 3.39 13.40
N VAL A 226 16.21 3.66 12.09
CA VAL A 226 16.77 2.73 11.09
C VAL A 226 18.22 2.36 11.40
N GLN A 227 19.05 3.33 11.81
CA GLN A 227 20.44 3.07 12.17
C GLN A 227 20.57 2.15 13.40
N GLU A 228 19.71 2.31 14.42
CA GLU A 228 19.70 1.42 15.58
C GLU A 228 19.32 -0.02 15.19
N GLN A 229 18.39 -0.19 14.24
CA GLN A 229 18.02 -1.51 13.71
C GLN A 229 19.20 -2.19 13.02
N ILE A 230 19.96 -1.45 12.20
CA ILE A 230 21.16 -1.96 11.52
C ILE A 230 22.23 -2.34 12.53
N ASN A 231 22.53 -1.46 13.48
CA ASN A 231 23.53 -1.71 14.51
C ASN A 231 23.19 -2.97 15.32
N ARG A 232 21.92 -3.19 15.62
CA ARG A 232 21.44 -4.42 16.27
C ARG A 232 21.69 -5.64 15.39
N MET A 233 21.29 -5.61 14.12
CA MET A 233 21.47 -6.72 13.18
C MET A 233 22.94 -7.11 13.00
N VAL A 234 23.83 -6.13 12.89
CA VAL A 234 25.28 -6.33 12.78
C VAL A 234 25.85 -6.91 14.08
N LYS A 235 25.41 -6.40 15.24
CA LYS A 235 25.81 -6.94 16.54
C LYS A 235 25.41 -8.41 16.67
N GLU A 236 24.19 -8.76 16.26
CA GLU A 236 23.74 -10.15 16.22
C GLU A 236 24.64 -11.03 15.34
N GLU A 237 25.02 -10.54 14.14
CA GLU A 237 25.91 -11.28 13.23
C GLU A 237 27.31 -11.50 13.84
N THR A 238 27.89 -10.47 14.44
CA THR A 238 29.20 -10.56 15.08
C THR A 238 29.18 -11.57 16.24
N LEU A 239 28.12 -11.56 17.05
CA LEU A 239 27.97 -12.53 18.14
C LEU A 239 27.86 -13.97 17.63
N LEU A 240 27.10 -14.20 16.55
CA LEU A 240 27.01 -15.49 15.87
C LEU A 240 28.37 -15.99 15.39
N LEU A 241 29.18 -15.12 14.79
CA LEU A 241 30.51 -15.47 14.30
C LEU A 241 31.48 -15.79 15.45
N LEU A 242 31.36 -15.11 16.59
CA LEU A 242 32.26 -15.28 17.74
C LEU A 242 31.92 -16.49 18.62
N HIS A 243 30.64 -16.80 18.80
CA HIS A 243 30.18 -17.81 19.76
C HIS A 243 29.46 -19.00 19.10
N GLY A 244 29.30 -19.00 17.77
CA GLY A 244 28.66 -20.07 17.04
C GLY A 244 27.20 -20.31 17.45
N SER A 245 26.76 -21.56 17.34
CA SER A 245 25.40 -22.01 17.68
C SER A 245 25.12 -22.13 19.18
N GLU A 246 26.07 -21.79 20.05
CA GLU A 246 25.88 -21.83 21.51
C GLU A 246 25.06 -20.65 22.04
N ILE A 247 24.90 -19.59 21.25
CA ILE A 247 23.94 -18.53 21.58
C ILE A 247 22.53 -19.11 21.40
N LYS A 248 21.69 -18.99 22.43
CA LYS A 248 20.27 -19.34 22.35
C LYS A 248 19.68 -18.64 21.11
N HIS A 249 19.36 -19.40 20.06
CA HIS A 249 18.86 -18.92 18.76
C HIS A 249 17.72 -17.89 18.87
N ARG A 250 16.98 -17.85 19.99
CA ARG A 250 15.93 -16.87 20.25
C ARG A 250 16.41 -15.41 20.38
N GLU A 251 17.68 -15.15 20.67
CA GLU A 251 18.18 -13.78 20.86
C GLU A 251 18.71 -13.11 19.57
N LEU A 252 18.74 -13.84 18.44
CA LEU A 252 19.40 -13.43 17.19
C LEU A 252 18.46 -13.56 15.97
N LEU A 253 17.26 -12.98 16.08
CA LEU A 253 16.13 -13.25 15.18
C LEU A 253 15.82 -12.12 14.18
N THR A 254 16.63 -11.06 14.10
CA THR A 254 16.28 -9.94 13.21
C THR A 254 16.47 -10.37 11.75
N THR A 255 15.35 -10.69 11.08
CA THR A 255 15.32 -11.11 9.68
C THR A 255 15.25 -9.94 8.71
N HIS A 256 14.71 -8.80 9.16
CA HIS A 256 14.54 -7.59 8.36
C HIS A 256 14.74 -6.33 9.22
N ILE A 257 15.15 -5.24 8.57
CA ILE A 257 14.97 -3.88 9.11
C ILE A 257 13.77 -3.22 8.44
N THR A 258 13.18 -2.23 9.09
CA THR A 258 12.10 -1.40 8.55
C THR A 258 12.63 -0.03 8.18
N ILE A 259 12.46 0.37 6.92
CA ILE A 259 12.79 1.71 6.42
C ILE A 259 11.53 2.43 5.94
N PRO A 260 11.54 3.77 5.77
CA PRO A 260 10.43 4.48 5.14
C PRO A 260 10.25 4.04 3.68
N ALA A 261 9.02 4.15 3.17
CA ALA A 261 8.71 3.95 1.76
C ALA A 261 7.94 5.18 1.21
N ALA A 262 8.22 5.57 -0.03
CA ALA A 262 7.51 6.64 -0.71
C ALA A 262 6.04 6.28 -1.03
N TYR A 263 5.69 5.00 -1.01
CA TYR A 263 4.36 4.51 -1.29
C TYR A 263 3.39 4.82 -0.15
N LYS A 264 2.14 5.05 -0.53
CA LYS A 264 0.98 5.04 0.38
C LYS A 264 0.06 3.92 -0.06
N SER A 265 -0.42 3.10 0.86
CA SER A 265 -1.30 1.99 0.53
C SER A 265 -2.72 2.48 0.30
N GLY A 266 -3.34 2.04 -0.79
CA GLY A 266 -4.66 2.53 -1.14
C GLY A 266 -5.00 2.24 -2.59
N ILE A 267 -6.01 2.96 -3.09
CA ILE A 267 -6.53 2.74 -4.43
C ILE A 267 -6.61 4.05 -5.18
N THR A 268 -6.03 4.09 -6.37
CA THR A 268 -6.22 5.18 -7.32
C THR A 268 -7.34 4.80 -8.28
N LEU A 269 -8.39 5.59 -8.32
CA LEU A 269 -9.47 5.43 -9.29
C LEU A 269 -9.22 6.33 -10.50
N PHE A 270 -9.24 5.75 -11.69
CA PHE A 270 -9.12 6.47 -12.95
C PHE A 270 -10.45 6.52 -13.70
N ALA A 271 -10.72 7.64 -14.38
CA ALA A 271 -11.89 7.82 -15.23
C ALA A 271 -11.56 8.74 -16.42
N LEU A 272 -12.36 8.65 -17.48
CA LEU A 272 -12.34 9.65 -18.55
C LEU A 272 -12.86 10.99 -18.01
N ARG A 273 -12.17 12.08 -18.35
CA ARG A 273 -12.61 13.44 -18.07
C ARG A 273 -14.01 13.67 -18.65
N ASP A 274 -14.79 14.50 -17.96
CA ASP A 274 -16.17 14.88 -18.27
C ASP A 274 -17.22 13.75 -18.28
N SER A 275 -16.80 12.51 -18.04
CA SER A 275 -17.72 11.40 -17.80
C SER A 275 -18.55 11.60 -16.52
N ASN A 276 -19.64 10.84 -16.38
CA ASN A 276 -20.40 10.80 -15.12
C ASN A 276 -19.51 10.35 -13.96
N THR A 277 -18.63 9.38 -14.20
CA THR A 277 -17.65 8.84 -13.26
C THR A 277 -16.70 9.92 -12.76
N HIS A 278 -16.20 10.77 -13.65
CA HIS A 278 -15.35 11.90 -13.29
C HIS A 278 -16.06 12.84 -12.30
N ARG A 279 -17.31 13.22 -12.61
CA ARG A 279 -18.11 14.07 -11.72
C ARG A 279 -18.36 13.41 -10.36
N LEU A 280 -18.56 12.10 -10.32
CA LEU A 280 -18.67 11.34 -9.06
C LEU A 280 -17.35 11.39 -8.26
N LEU A 281 -16.20 11.19 -8.93
CA LEU A 281 -14.88 11.24 -8.30
C LEU A 281 -14.56 12.63 -7.73
N GLU A 282 -14.86 13.70 -8.47
CA GLU A 282 -14.64 15.07 -8.00
C GLU A 282 -15.41 15.37 -6.71
N ASN A 283 -16.67 14.94 -6.63
CA ASN A 283 -17.56 15.21 -5.50
C ASN A 283 -17.38 14.24 -4.32
N THR A 284 -16.64 13.15 -4.48
CA THR A 284 -16.42 12.17 -3.42
C THR A 284 -15.38 12.69 -2.42
N THR A 285 -15.61 12.57 -1.11
CA THR A 285 -14.62 12.93 -0.07
C THR A 285 -13.60 11.81 0.16
N GLU A 286 -12.62 11.99 1.04
CA GLU A 286 -11.75 10.87 1.45
C GLU A 286 -12.54 9.84 2.29
N LEU A 287 -12.03 8.60 2.34
CA LEU A 287 -12.56 7.51 3.16
C LEU A 287 -12.53 7.87 4.65
N PRO A 288 -13.63 7.61 5.41
CA PRO A 288 -13.68 7.93 6.83
C PRO A 288 -12.69 7.06 7.62
N ILE A 289 -11.97 7.67 8.57
CA ILE A 289 -11.05 6.94 9.46
C ILE A 289 -11.86 6.07 10.42
N LYS A 290 -11.44 4.82 10.62
CA LYS A 290 -12.01 3.95 11.65
C LYS A 290 -11.56 4.45 13.01
N LEU A 291 -12.50 5.02 13.77
CA LEU A 291 -12.24 5.43 15.14
C LEU A 291 -12.06 4.18 15.99
N THR A 292 -10.86 3.97 16.49
CA THR A 292 -10.60 3.02 17.57
C THR A 292 -10.95 3.72 18.88
N TYR A 293 -12.16 3.48 19.40
CA TYR A 293 -12.42 3.75 20.80
C TYR A 293 -11.52 2.82 21.61
N ARG A 294 -10.45 3.36 22.19
CA ARG A 294 -9.83 2.70 23.35
C ARG A 294 -10.88 2.72 24.44
N GLU A 295 -11.46 1.56 24.74
CA GLU A 295 -12.09 1.36 26.04
C GLU A 295 -11.04 1.77 27.07
N ARG A 296 -11.21 2.96 27.65
CA ARG A 296 -10.57 3.28 28.91
C ARG A 296 -11.25 2.35 29.90
N ASP A 297 -10.46 1.54 30.57
CA ASP A 297 -10.80 0.85 31.80
C ASP A 297 -11.50 1.85 32.75
N ILE A 298 -12.83 1.93 32.67
CA ILE A 298 -13.66 2.34 33.78
C ILE A 298 -13.91 1.04 34.51
N GLY A 299 -12.92 0.66 35.34
CA GLY A 299 -13.10 -0.41 36.29
C GLY A 299 -14.35 -0.13 37.10
N GLU A 300 -15.26 -1.09 37.06
CA GLU A 300 -16.33 -1.24 38.03
C GLU A 300 -15.71 -1.21 39.44
N GLN A 301 -15.79 -0.07 40.12
CA GLN A 301 -15.90 -0.07 41.58
C GLN A 301 -17.39 -0.18 41.92
N SER A 302 -17.91 -1.39 41.72
CA SER A 302 -19.07 -1.88 42.46
C SER A 302 -18.61 -2.28 43.87
N SER A 303 -18.34 -1.30 44.74
CA SER A 303 -18.30 -1.54 46.18
C SER A 303 -19.60 -1.04 46.81
N VAL A 304 -20.48 -2.01 47.05
CA VAL A 304 -21.53 -1.98 48.07
C VAL A 304 -20.94 -1.41 49.37
N GLY A 305 -21.58 -0.40 49.95
CA GLY A 305 -21.12 0.21 51.21
C GLY A 305 -22.03 1.35 51.69
N GLU A 306 -23.17 0.95 52.24
CA GLU A 306 -23.91 1.60 53.34
C GLU A 306 -24.38 3.07 53.24
N ILE A 307 -25.71 3.18 53.19
CA ILE A 307 -26.51 4.37 53.53
C ILE A 307 -26.28 4.71 55.00
N ASN A 308 -25.69 5.86 55.30
CA ASN A 308 -25.78 6.48 56.62
C ASN A 308 -26.70 7.70 56.56
N LEU A 309 -27.94 7.48 57.00
CA LEU A 309 -28.85 8.50 57.46
C LEU A 309 -28.38 8.97 58.85
N SER A 310 -27.94 10.22 58.95
CA SER A 310 -27.88 10.92 60.23
C SER A 310 -28.32 12.37 60.02
N ILE A 311 -29.62 12.58 60.25
CA ILE A 311 -30.18 13.83 60.72
C ILE A 311 -29.72 13.97 62.17
N ASN A 312 -29.16 15.13 62.55
CA ASN A 312 -29.33 15.69 63.89
C ASN A 312 -29.00 17.20 63.89
N VAL A 313 -30.07 17.96 64.16
CA VAL A 313 -30.21 19.28 64.80
C VAL A 313 -29.33 20.43 64.30
#